data_AF-A0A222WQ42-F1
#
_entry.id   AF-A0A222WQ42-F1
#
_cell.length_a   1.000
_cell.length_b   1.000
_cell.length_c   1.000
_cell.angle_alpha   90.00
_cell.angle_beta   90.00
_cell.angle_gamma   90.00
#
_symmetry.space_group_name_H-M   'P 1'
#
loop_
_entity.id
_entity.type
_entity.pdbx_description
1 polymer ?
#
loop_
_entity_poly.entity_id
_entity_poly.type
_entity_poly.pdbx_seq_one_letter_code
_entity_poly.pdbx_strand_id
1 'polypeptide(L)'
;MFIKTKTNSFVLERAAMVFGPYDQSHNYEIFEGIIYDGQYFFHIEDGRLWLRHVLKVDHPEHTHLFVDGDSGGLQLAENIQCDLMEAVSDTIERLHTMDSMTFLINELLWLNNRGDIKLNFIK
;
A
#
# COMPACT_ATOMS: atom_id res chain seq x y z
N MET A 1 30.86 -19.22 -2.82
CA MET A 1 29.48 -19.55 -2.40
C MET A 1 28.64 -18.31 -2.65
N PHE A 2 27.98 -18.24 -3.80
CA PHE A 2 27.11 -17.11 -4.12
C PHE A 2 25.80 -17.33 -3.37
N ILE A 3 25.50 -16.46 -2.42
CA ILE A 3 24.19 -16.44 -1.77
C ILE A 3 23.20 -16.06 -2.86
N LYS A 4 22.44 -17.05 -3.32
CA LYS A 4 21.29 -16.85 -4.20
C LYS A 4 20.27 -16.08 -3.37
N THR A 5 20.17 -14.77 -3.59
CA THR A 5 19.08 -13.97 -3.02
C THR A 5 17.78 -14.62 -3.46
N LYS A 6 17.02 -15.11 -2.48
CA LYS A 6 15.69 -15.64 -2.70
C LYS A 6 14.89 -14.47 -3.27
N THR A 7 14.59 -14.48 -4.56
CA THR A 7 13.54 -13.63 -5.10
C THR A 7 12.24 -14.13 -4.48
N ASN A 8 11.85 -13.57 -3.34
CA ASN A 8 10.47 -13.66 -2.88
C ASN A 8 9.66 -13.04 -4.01
N SER A 9 9.01 -13.85 -4.85
CA SER A 9 8.07 -13.30 -5.82
C SER A 9 6.92 -12.74 -5.00
N PHE A 10 6.83 -11.42 -4.94
CA PHE A 10 5.74 -10.75 -4.26
C PHE A 10 4.44 -11.17 -4.93
N VAL A 11 3.57 -11.85 -4.18
CA VAL A 11 2.27 -12.28 -4.71
C VAL A 11 1.36 -11.06 -4.66
N LEU A 12 1.20 -10.41 -5.81
CA LEU A 12 0.22 -9.36 -6.02
C LEU A 12 -1.09 -10.00 -6.46
N GLU A 13 -2.16 -9.75 -5.74
CA GLU A 13 -3.48 -10.28 -6.07
C GLU A 13 -4.50 -9.16 -6.16
N ARG A 14 -5.51 -9.32 -7.02
CA ARG A 14 -6.65 -8.41 -7.05
C ARG A 14 -7.49 -8.61 -5.79
N ALA A 15 -7.95 -7.51 -5.21
CA ALA A 15 -8.76 -7.48 -4.00
C ALA A 15 -9.74 -6.32 -4.02
N ALA A 16 -10.66 -6.31 -3.05
CA ALA A 16 -11.54 -5.19 -2.79
C ALA A 16 -11.41 -4.73 -1.32
N MET A 17 -11.50 -3.43 -1.08
CA MET A 17 -11.47 -2.84 0.26
C MET A 17 -12.73 -2.01 0.50
N VAL A 18 -13.33 -2.16 1.68
CA VAL A 18 -14.38 -1.28 2.18
C VAL A 18 -13.75 -0.15 2.99
N PHE A 19 -14.01 1.09 2.60
CA PHE A 19 -13.50 2.30 3.26
C PHE A 19 -14.64 3.27 3.59
N GLY A 20 -14.64 3.83 4.79
CA GLY A 20 -15.63 4.81 5.22
C GLY A 20 -15.73 4.94 6.75
N PRO A 21 -16.43 5.97 7.26
CA PRO A 21 -16.77 6.10 8.67
C PRO A 21 -17.55 4.87 9.16
N TYR A 22 -16.87 3.98 9.89
CA TYR A 22 -17.49 2.78 10.49
C TYR A 22 -18.58 3.13 11.52
N ASP A 23 -18.63 4.38 11.98
CA ASP A 23 -19.61 4.93 12.92
C ASP A 23 -20.92 5.40 12.27
N GLN A 24 -21.00 5.46 10.93
CA GLN A 24 -22.21 5.86 10.20
C GLN A 24 -22.70 4.76 9.27
N SER A 25 -23.91 4.26 9.54
CA SER A 25 -24.52 3.20 8.74
C SER A 25 -24.66 3.60 7.27
N HIS A 26 -24.10 2.78 6.37
CA HIS A 26 -24.17 2.88 4.90
C HIS A 26 -23.35 4.00 4.23
N ASN A 27 -22.47 4.70 4.94
CA ASN A 27 -21.51 5.63 4.34
C ASN A 27 -20.15 4.94 4.15
N TYR A 28 -20.12 3.89 3.33
CA TYR A 28 -18.87 3.25 2.93
C TYR A 28 -18.80 3.09 1.42
N GLU A 29 -17.57 3.14 0.91
CA GLU A 29 -17.23 2.95 -0.49
C GLU A 29 -16.43 1.67 -0.64
N ILE A 30 -16.56 1.02 -1.81
CA ILE A 30 -15.80 -0.17 -2.16
C ILE A 30 -14.77 0.24 -3.21
N PHE A 31 -13.51 0.02 -2.89
CA PHE A 31 -12.39 0.25 -3.80
C PHE A 31 -11.89 -1.08 -4.33
N GLU A 32 -11.69 -1.17 -5.65
CA GLU A 32 -10.93 -2.26 -6.25
C GLU A 32 -9.43 -1.93 -6.18
N GLY A 33 -8.61 -2.94 -5.91
CA GLY A 33 -7.20 -2.72 -5.70
C GLY A 33 -6.34 -3.97 -5.80
N ILE A 34 -5.08 -3.82 -5.38
CA ILE A 34 -4.08 -4.89 -5.34
C ILE A 34 -3.65 -5.11 -3.88
N ILE A 35 -3.72 -6.35 -3.41
CA ILE A 35 -3.17 -6.73 -2.11
C ILE A 35 -1.72 -7.20 -2.26
N TYR A 36 -0.89 -6.74 -1.34
CA TYR A 36 0.51 -7.10 -1.18
C TYR A 36 0.72 -7.64 0.24
N ASP A 37 1.43 -8.77 0.34
CA ASP A 37 1.73 -9.45 1.62
C ASP A 37 0.50 -9.70 2.51
N GLY A 38 -0.69 -9.81 1.90
CA GLY A 38 -1.97 -10.06 2.57
C GLY A 38 -2.48 -8.95 3.49
N GLN A 39 -1.78 -7.82 3.62
CA GLN A 39 -2.08 -6.77 4.60
C GLN A 39 -1.98 -5.35 4.03
N TYR A 40 -1.42 -5.19 2.84
CA TYR A 40 -1.15 -3.89 2.23
C TYR A 40 -1.94 -3.73 0.95
N PHE A 41 -2.89 -2.81 0.94
CA PHE A 41 -3.81 -2.61 -0.17
C PHE A 41 -3.43 -1.35 -0.96
N PHE A 42 -3.20 -1.54 -2.25
CA PHE A 42 -2.96 -0.47 -3.21
C PHE A 42 -4.23 -0.17 -4.00
N HIS A 43 -4.54 1.12 -4.16
CA HIS A 43 -5.62 1.59 -5.03
C HIS A 43 -5.26 2.94 -5.63
N ILE A 44 -5.96 3.30 -6.70
CA ILE A 44 -5.88 4.63 -7.30
C ILE A 44 -7.14 5.40 -6.96
N GLU A 45 -6.95 6.61 -6.45
CA GLU A 45 -8.02 7.58 -6.19
C GLU A 45 -7.56 8.93 -6.73
N ASP A 46 -8.37 9.57 -7.58
CA ASP A 46 -8.06 10.86 -8.22
C ASP A 46 -6.65 10.91 -8.87
N GLY A 47 -6.25 9.81 -9.54
CA GLY A 47 -4.95 9.71 -10.21
C GLY A 47 -3.76 9.60 -9.25
N ARG A 48 -4.00 9.33 -7.96
CA ARG A 48 -2.96 9.12 -6.95
C ARG A 48 -2.91 7.66 -6.53
N LEU A 49 -1.72 7.10 -6.44
CA LEU A 49 -1.52 5.76 -5.90
C LEU A 49 -1.44 5.83 -4.39
N TRP A 50 -2.34 5.12 -3.72
CA TRP A 50 -2.42 5.03 -2.27
C TRP A 50 -2.09 3.63 -1.81
N LEU A 51 -1.42 3.55 -0.66
CA LEU A 51 -1.14 2.33 0.09
C LEU A 51 -1.80 2.43 1.47
N ARG A 52 -2.53 1.39 1.86
CA ARG A 52 -3.20 1.29 3.16
C ARG A 52 -2.89 -0.05 3.82
N HIS A 53 -2.77 -0.05 5.13
CA HIS A 53 -2.89 -1.30 5.88
C HIS A 53 -4.36 -1.69 5.96
N VAL A 54 -4.65 -2.95 5.74
CA VAL A 54 -6.02 -3.47 5.74
C VAL A 54 -6.15 -4.74 6.56
N LEU A 55 -7.37 -5.00 7.02
CA LEU A 55 -7.73 -6.23 7.71
C LEU A 55 -8.58 -7.10 6.80
N LYS A 56 -8.25 -8.39 6.75
CA LYS A 56 -9.02 -9.36 5.96
C LYS A 56 -10.38 -9.60 6.62
N VAL A 57 -11.45 -9.58 5.81
CA VAL A 57 -12.78 -9.98 6.28
C VAL A 57 -12.82 -11.50 6.42
N ASP A 58 -13.16 -11.99 7.61
CA ASP A 58 -13.33 -13.41 7.87
C ASP A 58 -14.73 -13.87 7.41
N HIS A 59 -14.88 -14.04 6.09
CA HIS A 59 -16.12 -14.53 5.48
C HIS A 59 -15.82 -15.48 4.31
N PRO A 60 -16.39 -16.70 4.29
CA PRO A 60 -16.01 -17.74 3.33
C PRO A 60 -16.31 -17.38 1.87
N GLU A 61 -17.32 -16.53 1.61
CA GLU A 61 -17.68 -16.09 0.26
C GLU A 61 -16.95 -14.81 -0.19
N HIS A 62 -16.23 -14.15 0.72
CA HIS A 62 -15.57 -12.86 0.48
C HIS A 62 -14.07 -12.95 0.77
N THR A 63 -13.42 -13.97 0.21
CA THR A 63 -12.00 -14.28 0.47
C THR A 63 -11.01 -13.20 0.03
N HIS A 64 -11.45 -12.27 -0.83
CA HIS A 64 -10.67 -11.15 -1.37
C HIS A 64 -11.18 -9.79 -0.88
N LEU A 65 -12.04 -9.77 0.14
CA LEU A 65 -12.57 -8.55 0.73
C LEU A 65 -11.79 -8.16 1.98
N PHE A 66 -11.49 -6.88 2.07
CA PHE A 66 -10.75 -6.27 3.15
C PHE A 66 -11.49 -5.03 3.68
N VAL A 67 -11.13 -4.61 4.87
CA VAL A 67 -11.55 -3.34 5.47
C VAL A 67 -10.32 -2.51 5.80
N ASP A 68 -10.43 -1.18 5.72
CA ASP A 68 -9.37 -0.27 6.17
C ASP A 68 -8.94 -0.62 7.61
N GLY A 69 -7.64 -0.66 7.83
CA GLY A 69 -7.07 -0.93 9.15
C GLY A 69 -6.89 0.34 9.98
N ASP A 70 -6.21 0.20 11.12
CA ASP A 70 -5.98 1.31 12.04
C ASP A 70 -4.94 2.34 11.55
N SER A 71 -4.27 2.10 10.42
CA SER A 71 -3.23 2.98 9.91
C SER A 71 -3.80 4.00 8.93
N GLY A 72 -3.34 5.26 9.01
CA GLY A 72 -3.56 6.22 7.94
C GLY A 72 -2.97 5.74 6.60
N GLY A 73 -3.58 6.17 5.49
CA GLY A 73 -3.07 5.87 4.14
C GLY A 73 -1.79 6.64 3.81
N LEU A 74 -0.93 6.01 3.00
CA LEU A 74 0.27 6.61 2.43
C LEU A 74 0.08 6.85 0.94
N GLN A 75 0.19 8.10 0.51
CA GLN A 75 0.23 8.45 -0.90
C GLN A 75 1.64 8.19 -1.45
N LEU A 76 1.77 7.33 -2.46
CA LEU A 76 3.05 6.90 -3.00
C LEU A 76 3.43 7.60 -4.30
N ALA A 77 2.43 7.95 -5.11
CA ALA A 77 2.64 8.61 -6.39
C ALA A 77 1.40 9.42 -6.80
N GLU A 78 1.61 10.38 -7.70
CA GLU A 78 0.56 11.22 -8.29
C GLU A 78 0.63 11.16 -9.81
N ASN A 79 -0.46 11.59 -10.45
CA ASN A 79 -0.59 11.64 -11.91
C ASN A 79 -0.40 10.27 -12.56
N ILE A 80 -0.91 9.22 -11.92
CA ILE A 80 -0.91 7.86 -12.48
C ILE A 80 -1.83 7.82 -13.69
N GLN A 81 -1.28 7.37 -14.82
CA GLN A 81 -1.97 7.25 -16.11
C GLN A 81 -1.94 5.82 -16.66
N CYS A 82 -1.24 4.89 -15.98
CA CYS A 82 -1.13 3.49 -16.35
C CYS A 82 -2.12 2.61 -15.55
N ASP A 83 -2.14 1.31 -15.86
CA ASP A 83 -2.95 0.32 -15.13
C ASP A 83 -2.47 0.19 -13.68
N LEU A 84 -3.39 -0.13 -12.76
CA LEU A 84 -3.07 -0.27 -11.34
C LEU A 84 -1.99 -1.34 -11.09
N MET A 85 -2.05 -2.49 -11.75
CA MET A 85 -1.06 -3.56 -11.54
C MET A 85 0.34 -3.11 -11.97
N GLU A 86 0.43 -2.36 -13.06
CA GLU A 86 1.67 -1.76 -13.55
C GLU A 86 2.20 -0.73 -12.56
N ALA A 87 1.34 0.23 -12.15
CA ALA A 87 1.71 1.26 -11.17
C ALA A 87 2.22 0.66 -9.85
N VAL A 88 1.58 -0.39 -9.35
CA VAL A 88 1.97 -1.09 -8.11
C VAL A 88 3.29 -1.82 -8.29
N SER A 89 3.45 -2.56 -9.38
CA SER A 89 4.67 -3.33 -9.68
C SER A 89 5.88 -2.39 -9.78
N ASP A 90 5.77 -1.31 -10.55
CA ASP A 90 6.82 -0.32 -10.74
C ASP A 90 7.16 0.40 -9.42
N THR A 91 6.16 0.70 -8.61
CA THR A 91 6.37 1.35 -7.30
C THR A 91 7.11 0.43 -6.34
N ILE A 92 6.72 -0.85 -6.26
CA ILE A 92 7.41 -1.84 -5.41
C ILE A 92 8.83 -2.04 -5.90
N GLU A 93 9.06 -2.18 -7.21
CA GLU A 93 10.39 -2.33 -7.77
C GLU A 93 11.28 -1.11 -7.48
N ARG A 94 10.75 0.10 -7.68
CA ARG A 94 11.47 1.34 -7.35
C ARG A 94 11.83 1.41 -5.86
N LEU A 95 10.89 1.11 -4.96
CA LEU A 95 11.16 1.13 -3.51
C LEU A 95 12.18 0.06 -3.10
N HIS A 96 12.11 -1.13 -3.69
CA HIS A 96 13.03 -2.23 -3.41
C HIS A 96 14.46 -1.96 -3.90
N THR A 97 14.60 -1.22 -5.00
CA THR A 97 15.91 -0.87 -5.58
C THR A 97 16.48 0.44 -5.02
N MET A 98 15.68 1.23 -4.29
CA MET A 98 16.10 2.48 -3.71
C MET A 98 16.98 2.28 -2.48
N ASP A 99 18.11 2.98 -2.44
CA ASP A 99 18.95 3.06 -1.26
C ASP A 99 18.21 3.71 -0.08
N SER A 100 18.33 3.14 1.12
CA SER A 100 17.56 3.58 2.28
C SER A 100 17.88 5.01 2.71
N MET A 101 19.12 5.48 2.54
CA MET A 101 19.47 6.88 2.84
C MET A 101 18.86 7.82 1.80
N THR A 102 18.81 7.41 0.54
CA THR A 102 18.13 8.14 -0.53
C THR A 102 16.64 8.27 -0.24
N PHE A 103 15.97 7.18 0.17
CA PHE A 103 14.57 7.22 0.56
C PHE A 103 14.33 8.18 1.74
N LEU A 104 15.13 8.06 2.80
CA LEU A 104 14.96 8.90 4.00
C LEU A 104 15.19 10.37 3.71
N ILE A 105 16.24 10.73 2.97
CA ILE A 105 16.63 12.12 2.75
C ILE A 105 15.86 12.73 1.58
N ASN A 106 15.81 12.08 0.43
CA ASN A 106 15.29 12.71 -0.78
C ASN A 106 13.78 12.56 -0.91
N GLU A 107 13.23 11.40 -0.55
CA GLU A 107 11.80 11.14 -0.68
C GLU A 107 11.05 11.58 0.58
N LEU A 108 11.48 11.17 1.78
CA LEU A 108 10.75 11.49 3.03
C LEU A 108 11.10 12.86 3.64
N LEU A 109 12.39 13.21 3.77
CA LEU A 109 12.82 14.44 4.46
C LEU A 109 12.45 15.74 3.73
N TRP A 110 11.92 15.67 2.51
CA TRP A 110 11.44 16.85 1.79
C TRP A 110 9.94 16.88 1.55
N LEU A 111 9.17 15.93 2.11
CA LEU A 111 7.71 15.99 2.03
C LEU A 111 7.16 17.22 2.76
N ASN A 112 6.34 17.99 2.05
CA ASN A 112 5.61 19.13 2.60
C ASN A 112 4.58 18.64 3.62
N ASN A 113 4.36 19.41 4.69
CA ASN A 113 3.39 19.12 5.75
C ASN A 113 3.53 17.75 6.44
N ARG A 114 4.69 17.09 6.34
CA ARG A 114 4.92 15.89 7.16
C ARG A 114 5.08 16.27 8.63
N GLY A 115 4.60 15.40 9.51
CA GLY A 115 4.99 15.42 10.92
C GLY A 115 6.39 14.84 11.13
N ASP A 116 6.84 14.84 12.39
CA ASP A 116 8.06 14.15 12.78
C ASP A 116 7.92 12.64 12.54
N ILE A 117 8.89 12.07 11.82
CA ILE A 117 8.95 10.63 11.55
C ILE A 117 9.89 10.00 12.56
N LYS A 118 9.40 8.99 13.29
CA LYS A 118 10.20 8.18 14.20
C LYS A 118 10.43 6.80 13.61
N LEU A 119 11.67 6.49 13.26
CA LEU A 119 12.04 5.13 12.85
C LEU A 119 12.00 4.20 14.07
N ASN A 120 11.30 3.08 13.93
CA ASN A 120 11.26 2.04 14.93
C ASN A 120 12.24 0.93 14.56
N PHE A 121 13.39 0.89 15.24
CA PHE A 121 14.42 -0.14 15.04
C PHE A 121 14.29 -1.31 16.03
N ILE A 122 13.16 -1.44 16.74
CA ILE A 122 12.95 -2.58 17.64
C ILE A 122 12.97 -3.87 16.80
N LYS A 123 13.89 -4.77 17.16
CA LYS A 123 14.01 -6.12 16.61
C LYS A 123 12.96 -7.05 17.19
#